data_AF-A0A0P0YXN1-F1
#
_entry.id   AF-A0A0P0YXN1-F1
#
_cell.length_a   1.000
_cell.length_b   1.000
_cell.length_c   1.000
_cell.angle_alpha   90.00
_cell.angle_beta   90.00
_cell.angle_gamma   90.00
#
_symmetry.space_group_name_H-M   'P 1'
#
loop_
_entity.id
_entity.type
_entity.pdbx_description
1 polymer ?
#
loop_
_entity_poly.entity_id
_entity_poly.type
_entity_poly.pdbx_seq_one_letter_code
_entity_poly.pdbx_strand_id
1 'polypeptide(L)'
;MNIATRPDAIAPETVETVAAYFRSEHWGRVIEALQIDDEPVYHLHAYIETQIHPMSLEEVVKGYFAKIGRPVHRKIEIFTSGQVADSGSIHGIEPHGMPHFDLLWKWSADALIKPADRPENVEWWGASYMAGFYEKYPFRTEVTAEAQAEIDAYFAGPAWAKYCELNEHRDVVHIHANVETSYHPDIIREAALKAMAARGWEIEEAVPVAFQMRGQMHGKIVFIGNVPEKIFDIAWCFNPAVSLIASTRYWLTTESPTYDARTMAELPLLLKRDPYRILSLAEIEAIVEAI
;
A
#
# COMPACT_ATOMS: atom_id res chain seq x y z
N MET A 1 20.30 -21.43 3.81
CA MET A 1 19.56 -22.69 4.03
C MET A 1 18.81 -22.51 5.33
N ASN A 2 17.51 -22.20 5.29
CA ASN A 2 16.76 -21.93 6.51
C ASN A 2 16.54 -23.25 7.23
N ILE A 3 17.36 -23.51 8.25
CA ILE A 3 17.15 -24.62 9.17
C ILE A 3 15.96 -24.20 10.02
N ALA A 4 14.80 -24.83 9.79
CA ALA A 4 13.72 -24.79 10.76
C ALA A 4 14.24 -25.45 12.04
N THR A 5 14.64 -24.64 13.01
CA THR A 5 14.87 -25.11 14.37
C THR A 5 13.57 -25.69 14.92
N ARG A 6 13.70 -26.57 15.92
CA ARG A 6 12.53 -27.07 16.65
C ARG A 6 11.76 -25.88 17.25
N PRO A 7 10.48 -26.04 17.62
CA PRO A 7 9.83 -25.06 18.48
C PRO A 7 10.60 -25.00 19.80
N ASP A 8 11.52 -24.05 19.88
CA ASP A 8 12.20 -23.69 21.11
C ASP A 8 11.15 -23.14 22.08
N ALA A 9 11.44 -23.20 23.39
CA ALA A 9 10.53 -22.67 24.38
C ALA A 9 10.24 -21.19 24.10
N ILE A 10 8.98 -20.77 24.22
CA ILE A 10 8.52 -19.38 24.00
C ILE A 10 9.52 -18.42 24.66
N ALA A 11 10.21 -17.62 23.85
CA ALA A 11 11.24 -16.70 24.33
C ALA A 11 10.57 -15.47 24.97
N PRO A 12 10.57 -15.32 26.32
CA PRO A 12 9.70 -14.31 26.97
C PRO A 12 10.09 -12.88 26.61
N GLU A 13 11.39 -12.62 26.41
CA GLU A 13 11.92 -11.35 25.93
C GLU A 13 11.41 -10.98 24.53
N THR A 14 11.25 -11.98 23.65
CA THR A 14 10.70 -11.79 22.30
C THR A 14 9.22 -11.44 22.39
N VAL A 15 8.46 -12.17 23.21
CA VAL A 15 7.04 -11.89 23.44
C VAL A 15 6.84 -10.47 23.95
N GLU A 16 7.52 -10.08 25.02
CA GLU A 16 7.35 -8.75 25.62
C GLU A 16 7.85 -7.64 24.69
N THR A 17 8.98 -7.82 23.99
CA THR A 17 9.50 -6.77 23.10
C THR A 17 8.55 -6.47 21.95
N VAL A 18 7.92 -7.49 21.35
CA VAL A 18 6.93 -7.27 20.27
C VAL A 18 5.64 -6.71 20.85
N ALA A 19 5.11 -7.27 21.94
CA ALA A 19 3.87 -6.77 22.55
C ALA A 19 4.01 -5.31 23.04
N ALA A 20 5.16 -4.93 23.60
CA ALA A 20 5.47 -3.57 24.02
C ALA A 20 5.52 -2.57 22.86
N TYR A 21 5.89 -2.99 21.64
CA TYR A 21 5.80 -2.12 20.46
C TYR A 21 4.34 -1.76 20.12
N PHE A 22 3.42 -2.73 20.19
CA PHE A 22 1.98 -2.49 19.98
C PHE A 22 1.31 -1.71 21.14
N ARG A 23 2.01 -1.52 22.27
CA ARG A 23 1.66 -0.57 23.35
C ARG A 23 2.42 0.76 23.28
N SER A 24 3.31 0.95 22.31
CA SER A 24 4.20 2.12 22.24
C SER A 24 3.48 3.38 21.76
N GLU A 25 4.06 4.54 22.04
CA GLU A 25 3.60 5.85 21.52
C GLU A 25 3.48 5.86 19.99
N HIS A 26 4.38 5.18 19.26
CA HIS A 26 4.32 5.13 17.80
C HIS A 26 3.11 4.34 17.31
N TRP A 27 2.82 3.19 17.90
CA TRP A 27 1.61 2.44 17.56
C TRP A 27 0.34 3.17 18.04
N GLY A 28 0.40 3.84 19.20
CA GLY A 28 -0.66 4.76 19.65
C GLY A 28 -1.01 5.80 18.58
N ARG A 29 0.00 6.48 18.01
CA ARG A 29 -0.18 7.45 16.91
C ARG A 29 -0.75 6.84 15.62
N VAL A 30 -0.45 5.56 15.32
CA VAL A 30 -1.09 4.84 14.21
C VAL A 30 -2.59 4.67 14.50
N ILE A 31 -2.94 4.20 15.70
CA ILE A 31 -4.34 3.99 16.10
C ILE A 31 -5.11 5.32 16.18
N GLU A 32 -4.51 6.39 16.70
CA GLU A 32 -5.09 7.73 16.71
C GLU A 32 -5.41 8.20 15.29
N ALA A 33 -4.47 8.05 14.34
CA ALA A 33 -4.69 8.44 12.95
C ALA A 33 -5.74 7.57 12.22
N LEU A 34 -5.86 6.28 12.56
CA LEU A 34 -6.94 5.40 12.10
C LEU A 34 -8.31 5.69 12.75
N GLN A 35 -8.36 6.56 13.76
CA GLN A 35 -9.57 6.92 14.51
C GLN A 35 -10.01 8.39 14.32
N ILE A 36 -9.33 9.15 13.46
CA ILE A 36 -9.75 10.49 13.05
C ILE A 36 -11.15 10.41 12.42
N ASP A 37 -12.10 11.19 12.98
CA ASP A 37 -13.51 11.21 12.58
C ASP A 37 -14.06 12.61 12.25
N ASP A 38 -13.25 13.67 12.38
CA ASP A 38 -13.59 15.03 11.96
C ASP A 38 -13.42 15.26 10.45
N GLU A 39 -12.58 14.46 9.79
CA GLU A 39 -12.53 14.33 8.34
C GLU A 39 -12.31 12.88 7.87
N PRO A 40 -12.67 12.53 6.62
CA PRO A 40 -12.30 11.24 6.03
C PRO A 40 -10.77 11.10 5.91
N VAL A 41 -10.22 10.07 6.54
CA VAL A 41 -8.87 9.57 6.28
C VAL A 41 -8.94 8.50 5.19
N TYR A 42 -8.18 8.67 4.13
CA TYR A 42 -8.19 7.79 2.95
C TYR A 42 -7.19 6.64 3.04
N HIS A 43 -6.01 6.91 3.59
CA HIS A 43 -4.93 5.93 3.70
C HIS A 43 -3.89 6.37 4.74
N LEU A 44 -3.08 5.42 5.22
CA LEU A 44 -1.98 5.65 6.16
C LEU A 44 -0.78 4.73 5.84
N HIS A 45 0.44 5.23 6.04
CA HIS A 45 1.66 4.42 6.11
C HIS A 45 2.24 4.50 7.52
N ALA A 46 2.48 3.34 8.15
CA ALA A 46 3.26 3.20 9.36
C ALA A 46 4.65 2.64 9.02
N TYR A 47 5.73 3.32 9.43
CA TYR A 47 7.09 2.92 9.09
C TYR A 47 7.83 2.28 10.28
N ILE A 48 8.36 1.08 10.08
CA ILE A 48 9.05 0.30 11.11
C ILE A 48 10.40 -0.26 10.65
N GLU A 49 11.24 -0.56 11.62
CA GLU A 49 12.43 -1.39 11.47
C GLU A 49 12.22 -2.71 12.24
N THR A 50 12.52 -3.86 11.62
CA THR A 50 12.24 -5.17 12.24
C THR A 50 13.15 -6.30 11.75
N GLN A 51 13.37 -7.28 12.62
CA GLN A 51 13.90 -8.60 12.26
C GLN A 51 12.79 -9.63 11.99
N ILE A 52 11.54 -9.34 12.37
CA ILE A 52 10.43 -10.28 12.26
C ILE A 52 10.11 -10.51 10.79
N HIS A 53 9.99 -11.77 10.41
CA HIS A 53 9.57 -12.15 9.07
C HIS A 53 8.18 -11.56 8.77
N PRO A 54 7.94 -10.90 7.61
CA PRO A 54 6.71 -10.12 7.41
C PRO A 54 5.44 -10.96 7.51
N MET A 55 5.46 -12.25 7.11
CA MET A 55 4.32 -13.17 7.35
C MET A 55 4.04 -13.44 8.84
N SER A 56 5.07 -13.44 9.71
CA SER A 56 4.84 -13.56 11.16
C SER A 56 4.31 -12.25 11.74
N LEU A 57 4.74 -11.11 11.21
CA LEU A 57 4.25 -9.80 11.63
C LEU A 57 2.80 -9.55 11.17
N GLU A 58 2.43 -9.99 9.96
CA GLU A 58 1.06 -10.00 9.45
C GLU A 58 0.09 -10.66 10.44
N GLU A 59 0.42 -11.85 10.94
CA GLU A 59 -0.43 -12.58 11.90
C GLU A 59 -0.51 -11.88 13.26
N VAL A 60 0.58 -11.25 13.73
CA VAL A 60 0.55 -10.41 14.95
C VAL A 60 -0.36 -9.18 14.75
N VAL A 61 -0.29 -8.52 13.60
CA VAL A 61 -1.15 -7.37 13.26
C VAL A 61 -2.62 -7.78 13.19
N LYS A 62 -2.95 -8.89 12.52
CA LYS A 62 -4.32 -9.45 12.51
C LYS A 62 -4.81 -9.75 13.93
N GLY A 63 -3.96 -10.36 14.75
CA GLY A 63 -4.27 -10.68 16.14
C GLY A 63 -4.50 -9.44 17.01
N TYR A 64 -3.67 -8.41 16.88
CA TYR A 64 -3.88 -7.10 17.52
C TYR A 64 -5.27 -6.53 17.21
N PHE A 65 -5.60 -6.45 15.91
CA PHE A 65 -6.86 -5.85 15.45
C PHE A 65 -8.08 -6.69 15.85
N ALA A 66 -7.98 -8.02 15.85
CA ALA A 66 -9.00 -8.90 16.39
C ALA A 66 -9.21 -8.67 17.90
N LYS A 67 -8.13 -8.50 18.69
CA LYS A 67 -8.20 -8.27 20.14
C LYS A 67 -8.90 -6.96 20.51
N ILE A 68 -8.72 -5.91 19.72
CA ILE A 68 -9.44 -4.62 19.91
C ILE A 68 -10.83 -4.58 19.26
N GLY A 69 -11.37 -5.72 18.81
CA GLY A 69 -12.73 -5.85 18.29
C GLY A 69 -12.91 -5.33 16.85
N ARG A 70 -11.84 -5.14 16.10
CA ARG A 70 -11.83 -4.60 14.73
C ARG A 70 -11.00 -5.50 13.79
N PRO A 71 -11.33 -6.81 13.66
CA PRO A 71 -10.48 -7.73 12.91
C PRO A 71 -10.28 -7.29 11.46
N VAL A 72 -9.10 -7.62 10.92
CA VAL A 72 -8.78 -7.39 9.50
C VAL A 72 -9.64 -8.33 8.65
N HIS A 73 -10.37 -7.79 7.68
CA HIS A 73 -11.36 -8.55 6.91
C HIS A 73 -11.02 -8.77 5.43
N ARG A 74 -9.93 -8.14 4.95
CA ARG A 74 -9.41 -8.30 3.59
C ARG A 74 -8.10 -9.07 3.57
N LYS A 75 -7.79 -9.67 2.43
CA LYS A 75 -6.46 -10.19 2.11
C LYS A 75 -5.41 -9.07 2.11
N ILE A 76 -4.34 -9.29 2.86
CA ILE A 76 -3.13 -8.47 2.86
C ILE A 76 -2.19 -8.89 1.72
N GLU A 77 -1.49 -7.92 1.14
CA GLU A 77 -0.49 -8.13 0.08
C GLU A 77 0.90 -7.89 0.64
N ILE A 78 1.77 -8.90 0.66
CA ILE A 78 3.18 -8.72 1.07
C ILE A 78 4.04 -8.61 -0.18
N PHE A 79 4.72 -7.47 -0.36
CA PHE A 79 5.64 -7.25 -1.48
C PHE A 79 6.84 -6.37 -1.11
N THR A 80 7.85 -6.36 -1.97
CA THR A 80 9.04 -5.51 -1.81
C THR A 80 8.83 -4.19 -2.58
N SER A 81 9.41 -3.09 -2.09
CA SER A 81 9.30 -1.81 -2.81
C SER A 81 10.02 -1.84 -4.17
N GLY A 82 11.03 -2.72 -4.32
CA GLY A 82 11.97 -2.76 -5.44
C GLY A 82 12.97 -1.59 -5.47
N GLN A 83 12.86 -0.63 -4.54
CA GLN A 83 13.62 0.63 -4.55
C GLN A 83 14.59 0.77 -3.37
N VAL A 84 14.21 0.30 -2.19
CA VAL A 84 15.00 0.38 -0.94
C VAL A 84 15.22 -1.05 -0.43
N ALA A 85 16.40 -1.30 0.13
CA ALA A 85 17.19 -2.41 -0.36
C ALA A 85 16.59 -3.80 -0.10
N ASP A 86 16.08 -4.27 1.05
CA ASP A 86 16.02 -3.83 2.46
C ASP A 86 14.70 -3.28 2.99
N SER A 87 13.69 -3.12 2.12
CA SER A 87 12.32 -2.79 2.52
C SER A 87 11.21 -3.59 1.81
N GLY A 88 10.01 -3.54 2.40
CA GLY A 88 8.76 -3.99 1.79
C GLY A 88 7.54 -3.37 2.45
N SER A 89 6.35 -3.76 1.98
CA SER A 89 5.06 -3.34 2.54
C SER A 89 4.21 -4.57 2.88
N ILE A 90 3.65 -4.57 4.10
CA ILE A 90 2.47 -5.36 4.45
C ILE A 90 1.29 -4.45 4.06
N HIS A 91 0.86 -4.59 2.81
CA HIS A 91 0.00 -3.65 2.10
C HIS A 91 -1.49 -4.02 2.26
N GLY A 92 -2.34 -3.01 2.41
CA GLY A 92 -3.79 -3.22 2.46
C GLY A 92 -4.30 -3.83 3.76
N ILE A 93 -3.71 -3.46 4.91
CA ILE A 93 -4.24 -3.84 6.21
C ILE A 93 -5.51 -3.03 6.44
N GLU A 94 -6.68 -3.68 6.40
CA GLU A 94 -7.98 -3.04 6.60
C GLU A 94 -8.72 -3.63 7.82
N PRO A 95 -8.63 -2.98 8.99
CA PRO A 95 -9.41 -3.34 10.17
C PRO A 95 -10.86 -2.85 10.05
N HIS A 96 -11.83 -3.65 10.52
CA HIS A 96 -13.24 -3.25 10.43
C HIS A 96 -13.55 -1.86 11.03
N GLY A 97 -14.14 -0.99 10.21
CA GLY A 97 -14.54 0.36 10.59
C GLY A 97 -13.38 1.32 10.83
N MET A 98 -12.24 1.09 10.18
CA MET A 98 -11.07 1.95 10.08
C MET A 98 -10.67 2.02 8.59
N PRO A 99 -9.96 3.08 8.14
CA PRO A 99 -9.41 3.10 6.79
C PRO A 99 -8.30 2.05 6.65
N HIS A 100 -8.08 1.58 5.41
CA HIS A 100 -6.94 0.71 5.12
C HIS A 100 -5.60 1.46 5.26
N PHE A 101 -4.56 0.72 5.63
CA PHE A 101 -3.23 1.26 5.79
C PHE A 101 -2.14 0.23 5.47
N ASP A 102 -0.92 0.72 5.31
CA ASP A 102 0.25 -0.11 5.03
C ASP A 102 1.26 -0.07 6.18
N LEU A 103 1.83 -1.23 6.52
CA LEU A 103 2.97 -1.34 7.42
C LEU A 103 4.26 -1.51 6.59
N LEU A 104 4.94 -0.39 6.37
CA LEU A 104 6.18 -0.25 5.59
C LEU A 104 7.35 -0.68 6.48
N TRP A 105 7.94 -1.85 6.20
CA TRP A 105 9.06 -2.36 6.99
C TRP A 105 10.40 -2.13 6.30
N LYS A 106 11.42 -1.95 7.13
CA LYS A 106 12.83 -2.10 6.77
C LYS A 106 13.47 -3.19 7.64
N TRP A 107 14.35 -4.01 7.07
CA TRP A 107 15.14 -4.94 7.90
C TRP A 107 16.16 -4.18 8.77
N SER A 108 16.37 -4.62 10.01
CA SER A 108 17.30 -3.99 10.95
C SER A 108 18.06 -5.04 11.77
N ALA A 109 19.40 -4.96 11.78
CA ALA A 109 20.24 -5.87 12.58
C ALA A 109 20.10 -5.64 14.10
N ASP A 110 19.61 -4.46 14.50
CA ASP A 110 19.73 -3.94 15.86
C ASP A 110 18.39 -3.91 16.62
N ALA A 111 17.27 -4.28 15.98
CA ALA A 111 15.94 -4.19 16.58
C ALA A 111 15.01 -5.32 16.12
N LEU A 112 14.41 -6.03 17.09
CA LEU A 112 13.38 -7.03 16.81
C LEU A 112 12.17 -6.38 16.14
N ILE A 113 11.65 -5.29 16.73
CA ILE A 113 10.73 -4.34 16.10
C ILE A 113 10.88 -2.97 16.79
N LYS A 114 10.86 -1.88 16.02
CA LYS A 114 10.83 -0.50 16.51
C LYS A 114 10.26 0.44 15.42
N PRO A 115 9.88 1.68 15.76
CA PRO A 115 9.59 2.71 14.75
C PRO A 115 10.82 2.95 13.86
N ALA A 116 10.63 3.19 12.57
CA ALA A 116 11.73 3.56 11.69
C ALA A 116 12.29 4.94 12.06
N ASP A 117 13.62 5.10 11.99
CA ASP A 117 14.29 6.38 12.24
C ASP A 117 14.10 7.36 11.06
N ARG A 118 12.93 8.02 11.05
CA ARG A 118 12.58 9.07 10.08
C ARG A 118 11.62 10.10 10.71
N PRO A 119 11.61 11.37 10.26
CA PRO A 119 10.75 12.42 10.83
C PRO A 119 9.25 12.09 10.75
N GLU A 120 8.84 11.53 9.61
CA GLU A 120 7.45 11.17 9.30
C GLU A 120 7.31 9.65 9.34
N ASN A 121 7.28 9.06 10.53
CA ASN A 121 7.18 7.60 10.73
C ASN A 121 5.74 7.08 10.86
N VAL A 122 4.76 7.98 10.86
CA VAL A 122 3.34 7.74 10.59
C VAL A 122 2.90 8.85 9.64
N GLU A 123 2.50 8.49 8.43
CA GLU A 123 1.99 9.40 7.38
C GLU A 123 0.54 9.03 7.10
N TRP A 124 -0.36 10.00 6.94
CA TRP A 124 -1.75 9.74 6.57
C TRP A 124 -2.29 10.83 5.64
N TRP A 125 -3.30 10.48 4.86
CA TRP A 125 -3.88 11.33 3.82
C TRP A 125 -5.38 11.48 4.06
N GLY A 126 -5.79 12.61 4.64
CA GLY A 126 -7.20 12.98 4.76
C GLY A 126 -7.68 13.93 3.68
N ALA A 127 -8.96 14.27 3.72
CA ALA A 127 -9.62 15.21 2.80
C ALA A 127 -8.87 16.55 2.70
N SER A 128 -8.48 17.15 3.83
CA SER A 128 -7.80 18.44 3.92
C SER A 128 -6.38 18.37 3.36
N TYR A 129 -5.65 17.27 3.63
CA TYR A 129 -4.33 17.06 3.02
C TYR A 129 -4.46 16.97 1.49
N MET A 130 -5.39 16.15 1.00
CA MET A 130 -5.50 15.90 -0.44
C MET A 130 -6.00 17.14 -1.19
N ALA A 131 -6.90 17.94 -0.60
CA ALA A 131 -7.26 19.26 -1.12
C ALA A 131 -6.03 20.17 -1.28
N GLY A 132 -5.25 20.38 -0.21
CA GLY A 132 -4.02 21.18 -0.25
C GLY A 132 -2.90 20.58 -1.12
N PHE A 133 -2.95 19.27 -1.41
CA PHE A 133 -2.08 18.64 -2.40
C PHE A 133 -2.50 18.97 -3.84
N TYR A 134 -3.80 18.94 -4.13
CA TYR A 134 -4.32 19.24 -5.48
C TYR A 134 -4.19 20.72 -5.85
N GLU A 135 -4.28 21.64 -4.89
CA GLU A 135 -4.02 23.09 -5.11
C GLU A 135 -2.64 23.40 -5.70
N LYS A 136 -1.67 22.47 -5.60
CA LYS A 136 -0.32 22.61 -6.17
C LYS A 136 -0.30 22.50 -7.70
N TYR A 137 -1.40 22.08 -8.32
CA TYR A 137 -1.49 21.81 -9.76
C TYR A 137 -2.68 22.56 -10.39
N PRO A 138 -2.50 23.22 -11.55
CA PRO A 138 -3.59 23.87 -12.27
C PRO A 138 -4.39 22.83 -13.07
N PHE A 139 -5.08 21.93 -12.37
CA PHE A 139 -5.93 20.91 -12.96
C PHE A 139 -7.12 21.49 -13.71
N ARG A 140 -7.46 20.86 -14.84
CA ARG A 140 -8.73 21.08 -15.53
C ARG A 140 -9.82 20.27 -14.83
N THR A 141 -10.97 20.90 -14.60
CA THR A 141 -12.16 20.28 -14.01
C THR A 141 -13.33 20.19 -15.00
N GLU A 142 -13.35 21.02 -16.04
CA GLU A 142 -14.34 20.98 -17.11
C GLU A 142 -13.87 20.08 -18.27
N VAL A 143 -14.57 18.96 -18.49
CA VAL A 143 -14.26 17.99 -19.55
C VAL A 143 -14.95 18.40 -20.86
N THR A 144 -14.18 18.61 -21.93
CA THR A 144 -14.74 18.83 -23.28
C THR A 144 -15.04 17.51 -23.98
N ALA A 145 -15.80 17.54 -25.07
CA ALA A 145 -16.12 16.33 -25.84
C ALA A 145 -14.85 15.63 -26.39
N GLU A 146 -13.85 16.42 -26.79
CA GLU A 146 -12.55 15.93 -27.27
C GLU A 146 -11.77 15.27 -26.13
N ALA A 147 -11.71 15.91 -24.96
CA ALA A 147 -11.04 15.36 -23.78
C ALA A 147 -11.71 14.07 -23.28
N GLN A 148 -13.05 14.00 -23.30
CA GLN A 148 -13.77 12.77 -22.97
C GLN A 148 -13.41 11.64 -23.95
N ALA A 149 -13.31 11.94 -25.25
CA ALA A 149 -12.91 10.96 -26.26
C ALA A 149 -11.46 10.47 -26.05
N GLU A 150 -10.54 11.34 -25.64
CA GLU A 150 -9.16 10.96 -25.27
C GLU A 150 -9.11 10.06 -24.02
N ILE A 151 -9.90 10.40 -22.98
CA ILE A 151 -10.02 9.61 -21.75
C ILE A 151 -10.63 8.24 -22.05
N ASP A 152 -11.76 8.19 -22.77
CA ASP A 152 -12.40 6.94 -23.18
C ASP A 152 -11.44 6.08 -24.06
N ALA A 153 -10.64 6.71 -24.93
CA ALA A 153 -9.64 6.01 -25.75
C ALA A 153 -8.48 5.44 -24.93
N TYR A 154 -8.08 6.05 -23.82
CA TYR A 154 -7.11 5.46 -22.89
C TYR A 154 -7.66 4.17 -22.26
N PHE A 155 -8.89 4.21 -21.72
CA PHE A 155 -9.52 3.06 -21.08
C PHE A 155 -9.98 1.96 -22.06
N ALA A 156 -10.18 2.28 -23.34
CA ALA A 156 -10.32 1.29 -24.41
C ALA A 156 -8.97 0.82 -25.00
N GLY A 157 -7.85 1.41 -24.57
CA GLY A 157 -6.54 1.30 -25.21
C GLY A 157 -5.69 0.12 -24.75
N PRO A 158 -4.58 -0.16 -25.48
CA PRO A 158 -3.69 -1.29 -25.19
C PRO A 158 -2.97 -1.18 -23.83
N ALA A 159 -2.71 0.05 -23.35
CA ALA A 159 -2.10 0.27 -22.04
C ALA A 159 -3.03 -0.17 -20.91
N TRP A 160 -4.31 0.23 -20.95
CA TRP A 160 -5.31 -0.20 -19.99
C TRP A 160 -5.57 -1.71 -20.08
N ALA A 161 -5.73 -2.24 -21.29
CA ALA A 161 -5.90 -3.68 -21.50
C ALA A 161 -4.74 -4.50 -20.89
N LYS A 162 -3.49 -4.04 -21.05
CA LYS A 162 -2.31 -4.70 -20.46
C LYS A 162 -2.25 -4.55 -18.94
N TYR A 163 -2.61 -3.39 -18.40
CA TYR A 163 -2.74 -3.20 -16.95
C TYR A 163 -3.75 -4.19 -16.36
N CYS A 164 -4.93 -4.33 -16.96
CA CYS A 164 -5.93 -5.29 -16.50
C CYS A 164 -5.45 -6.75 -16.59
N GLU A 165 -4.81 -7.13 -17.69
CA GLU A 165 -4.21 -8.48 -17.88
C GLU A 165 -3.18 -8.79 -16.78
N LEU A 166 -2.31 -7.83 -16.45
CA LEU A 166 -1.31 -7.96 -15.39
C LEU A 166 -1.97 -7.98 -14.01
N ASN A 167 -3.04 -7.22 -13.79
CA ASN A 167 -3.72 -7.16 -12.50
C ASN A 167 -4.42 -8.49 -12.16
N GLU A 168 -4.97 -9.17 -13.17
CA GLU A 168 -5.57 -10.51 -13.08
C GLU A 168 -4.53 -11.63 -13.04
N HIS A 169 -3.25 -11.34 -13.33
CA HIS A 169 -2.20 -12.34 -13.33
C HIS A 169 -1.81 -12.74 -11.89
N ARG A 170 -2.02 -14.01 -11.54
CA ARG A 170 -1.82 -14.57 -10.18
C ARG A 170 -0.46 -14.28 -9.54
N ASP A 171 0.60 -14.12 -10.35
CA ASP A 171 1.97 -13.92 -9.85
C ASP A 171 2.26 -12.43 -9.57
N VAL A 172 1.39 -11.51 -10.01
CA VAL A 172 1.43 -10.07 -9.72
C VAL A 172 0.63 -9.78 -8.45
N VAL A 173 1.30 -9.29 -7.42
CA VAL A 173 0.69 -8.98 -6.12
C VAL A 173 0.15 -7.57 -6.03
N HIS A 174 0.82 -6.60 -6.65
CA HIS A 174 0.42 -5.20 -6.66
C HIS A 174 0.86 -4.54 -7.96
N ILE A 175 0.13 -3.53 -8.44
CA ILE A 175 0.42 -2.87 -9.73
C ILE A 175 -0.12 -1.43 -9.78
N HIS A 176 0.71 -0.53 -10.30
CA HIS A 176 0.30 0.81 -10.72
C HIS A 176 0.13 0.88 -12.24
N ALA A 177 -0.98 1.46 -12.71
CA ALA A 177 -1.07 2.06 -14.04
C ALA A 177 -0.53 3.49 -13.95
N ASN A 178 0.52 3.80 -14.70
CA ASN A 178 1.18 5.10 -14.64
C ASN A 178 0.67 5.99 -15.78
N VAL A 179 0.15 7.18 -15.42
CA VAL A 179 -0.48 8.10 -16.38
C VAL A 179 0.03 9.53 -16.28
N GLU A 180 -0.05 10.25 -17.39
CA GLU A 180 0.18 11.70 -17.46
C GLU A 180 -1.14 12.39 -17.80
N THR A 181 -1.47 13.48 -17.09
CA THR A 181 -2.78 14.13 -17.20
C THR A 181 -2.78 15.61 -16.83
N SER A 182 -3.64 16.39 -17.48
CA SER A 182 -3.97 17.77 -17.09
C SER A 182 -5.28 17.88 -16.30
N TYR A 183 -6.03 16.79 -16.14
CA TYR A 183 -7.34 16.76 -15.50
C TYR A 183 -7.26 16.36 -14.02
N HIS A 184 -8.23 16.82 -13.23
CA HIS A 184 -8.33 16.47 -11.81
C HIS A 184 -8.46 14.94 -11.64
N PRO A 185 -7.79 14.31 -10.65
CA PRO A 185 -7.82 12.87 -10.46
C PRO A 185 -9.23 12.26 -10.31
N ASP A 186 -10.22 13.01 -9.83
CA ASP A 186 -11.62 12.55 -9.79
C ASP A 186 -12.18 12.16 -11.17
N ILE A 187 -11.83 12.89 -12.22
CA ILE A 187 -12.30 12.62 -13.59
C ILE A 187 -11.70 11.30 -14.10
N ILE A 188 -10.45 11.03 -13.72
CA ILE A 188 -9.76 9.77 -14.02
C ILE A 188 -10.39 8.63 -13.20
N ARG A 189 -10.71 8.87 -11.93
CA ARG A 189 -11.38 7.91 -11.03
C ARG A 189 -12.74 7.50 -11.57
N GLU A 190 -13.60 8.44 -11.98
CA GLU A 190 -14.91 8.15 -12.55
C GLU A 190 -14.82 7.31 -13.83
N ALA A 191 -13.92 7.68 -14.75
CA ALA A 191 -13.69 6.93 -15.98
C ALA A 191 -13.10 5.52 -15.72
N ALA A 192 -12.19 5.40 -14.75
CA ALA A 192 -11.61 4.13 -14.32
C ALA A 192 -12.67 3.20 -13.71
N LEU A 193 -13.50 3.69 -12.78
CA LEU A 193 -14.61 2.92 -12.18
C LEU A 193 -15.58 2.40 -13.25
N LYS A 194 -15.93 3.23 -14.24
CA LYS A 194 -16.76 2.83 -15.39
C LYS A 194 -16.09 1.73 -16.22
N ALA A 195 -14.79 1.82 -16.47
CA ALA A 195 -14.03 0.82 -17.23
C ALA A 195 -13.87 -0.51 -16.47
N MET A 196 -13.66 -0.44 -15.16
CA MET A 196 -13.59 -1.60 -14.25
C MET A 196 -14.94 -2.32 -14.17
N ALA A 197 -16.04 -1.59 -13.96
CA ALA A 197 -17.39 -2.16 -13.94
C ALA A 197 -17.76 -2.82 -15.29
N ALA A 198 -17.36 -2.21 -16.42
CA ALA A 198 -17.56 -2.79 -17.75
C ALA A 198 -16.74 -4.09 -17.98
N ARG A 199 -15.64 -4.28 -17.24
CA ARG A 199 -14.85 -5.52 -17.21
C ARG A 199 -15.44 -6.60 -16.29
N GLY A 200 -16.42 -6.25 -15.45
CA GLY A 200 -16.95 -7.11 -14.40
C GLY A 200 -16.09 -7.12 -13.14
N TRP A 201 -15.28 -6.07 -12.92
CA TRP A 201 -14.63 -5.87 -11.63
C TRP A 201 -15.57 -5.13 -10.67
N GLU A 202 -15.53 -5.50 -9.39
CA GLU A 202 -16.28 -4.88 -8.32
C GLU A 202 -15.32 -4.09 -7.43
N ILE A 203 -15.55 -2.79 -7.27
CA ILE A 203 -14.72 -1.89 -6.46
C ILE A 203 -15.53 -1.45 -5.24
N GLU A 204 -14.94 -1.63 -4.06
CA GLU A 204 -15.50 -1.19 -2.78
C GLU A 204 -15.26 0.31 -2.59
N GLU A 205 -14.01 0.74 -2.72
CA GLU A 205 -13.61 2.13 -2.57
C GLU A 205 -12.53 2.53 -3.61
N ALA A 206 -12.50 3.82 -3.95
CA ALA A 206 -11.46 4.41 -4.79
C ALA A 206 -11.01 5.74 -4.18
N VAL A 207 -9.85 5.73 -3.52
CA VAL A 207 -9.39 6.82 -2.65
C VAL A 207 -8.17 7.56 -3.21
N PRO A 208 -8.02 8.86 -2.90
CA PRO A 208 -6.86 9.64 -3.30
C PRO A 208 -5.71 9.52 -2.28
N VAL A 209 -4.49 9.24 -2.77
CA VAL A 209 -3.26 9.17 -1.96
C VAL A 209 -2.14 9.99 -2.62
N ALA A 210 -1.27 10.61 -1.82
CA ALA A 210 -0.03 11.23 -2.29
C ALA A 210 1.18 10.45 -1.77
N PHE A 211 2.30 10.38 -2.50
CA PHE A 211 3.46 9.62 -2.04
C PHE A 211 4.85 10.15 -2.43
N GLN A 212 5.74 9.99 -1.44
CA GLN A 212 7.20 9.88 -1.48
C GLN A 212 7.85 9.16 -2.67
N MET A 213 8.34 9.82 -3.73
CA MET A 213 9.25 9.13 -4.66
C MET A 213 10.40 9.97 -5.21
N ARG A 214 11.64 9.54 -4.94
CA ARG A 214 12.87 10.15 -5.47
C ARG A 214 12.95 11.67 -5.25
N GLY A 215 12.42 12.15 -4.12
CA GLY A 215 12.33 13.56 -3.76
C GLY A 215 11.17 14.34 -4.41
N GLN A 216 10.41 13.70 -5.31
CA GLN A 216 9.20 14.27 -5.92
C GLN A 216 7.95 13.70 -5.23
N MET A 217 6.89 14.51 -5.22
CA MET A 217 5.59 14.10 -4.71
C MET A 217 4.68 13.74 -5.88
N HIS A 218 4.18 12.51 -5.87
CA HIS A 218 3.25 11.98 -6.85
C HIS A 218 1.90 11.76 -6.21
N GLY A 219 0.85 11.66 -7.02
CA GLY A 219 -0.44 11.17 -6.53
C GLY A 219 -0.79 9.83 -7.15
N LYS A 220 -1.66 9.10 -6.46
CA LYS A 220 -2.31 7.89 -6.97
C LYS A 220 -3.78 7.86 -6.56
N ILE A 221 -4.55 7.11 -7.31
CA ILE A 221 -5.89 6.67 -6.92
C ILE A 221 -5.73 5.20 -6.58
N VAL A 222 -5.98 4.84 -5.32
CA VAL A 222 -5.94 3.46 -4.83
C VAL A 222 -7.33 2.87 -4.96
N PHE A 223 -7.45 1.70 -5.59
CA PHE A 223 -8.73 1.01 -5.77
C PHE A 223 -8.75 -0.25 -4.90
N ILE A 224 -9.75 -0.34 -4.03
CA ILE A 224 -10.00 -1.49 -3.17
C ILE A 224 -10.98 -2.41 -3.92
N GLY A 225 -10.47 -3.44 -4.60
CA GLY A 225 -11.28 -4.33 -5.44
C GLY A 225 -11.82 -5.53 -4.67
N ASN A 226 -13.13 -5.78 -4.71
CA ASN A 226 -13.75 -7.03 -4.21
C ASN A 226 -13.65 -8.17 -5.23
N VAL A 227 -13.75 -7.83 -6.51
CA VAL A 227 -13.59 -8.79 -7.62
C VAL A 227 -12.67 -8.14 -8.66
N PRO A 228 -11.43 -8.65 -8.87
CA PRO A 228 -10.72 -9.58 -7.99
C PRO A 228 -10.44 -8.96 -6.60
N GLU A 229 -10.33 -9.79 -5.55
CA GLU A 229 -9.95 -9.33 -4.22
C GLU A 229 -8.46 -8.91 -4.19
N LYS A 230 -8.22 -7.61 -4.40
CA LYS A 230 -6.89 -7.05 -4.63
C LYS A 230 -6.88 -5.53 -4.46
N ILE A 231 -5.72 -4.95 -4.13
CA ILE A 231 -5.50 -3.49 -4.15
C ILE A 231 -4.56 -3.12 -5.31
N PHE A 232 -4.98 -2.15 -6.10
CA PHE A 232 -4.29 -1.73 -7.32
C PHE A 232 -4.56 -0.28 -7.64
N ASP A 233 -3.62 0.34 -8.36
CA ASP A 233 -3.52 1.80 -8.34
C ASP A 233 -3.47 2.39 -9.76
N ILE A 234 -3.94 3.62 -9.89
CA ILE A 234 -3.56 4.51 -10.99
C ILE A 234 -2.70 5.63 -10.41
N ALA A 235 -1.39 5.57 -10.63
CA ALA A 235 -0.46 6.63 -10.25
C ALA A 235 -0.33 7.65 -11.38
N TRP A 236 -0.36 8.94 -11.04
CA TRP A 236 -0.39 10.01 -12.02
C TRP A 236 0.73 11.04 -11.80
N CYS A 237 1.14 11.70 -12.87
CA CYS A 237 1.86 12.97 -12.79
C CYS A 237 1.15 14.04 -13.62
N PHE A 238 1.21 15.28 -13.14
CA PHE A 238 0.63 16.41 -13.85
C PHE A 238 1.40 16.74 -15.14
N ASN A 239 0.69 16.80 -16.26
CA ASN A 239 1.19 17.21 -17.56
C ASN A 239 0.13 18.10 -18.25
N PRO A 240 0.33 19.42 -18.37
CA PRO A 240 -0.67 20.36 -18.88
C PRO A 240 -0.98 20.21 -20.38
N ALA A 241 -0.20 19.40 -21.11
CA ALA A 241 -0.29 19.26 -22.57
C ALA A 241 -1.20 18.11 -23.05
N VAL A 242 -1.69 17.25 -22.15
CA VAL A 242 -2.44 16.03 -22.49
C VAL A 242 -3.69 15.88 -21.61
N SER A 243 -4.77 15.29 -22.13
CA SER A 243 -5.94 14.99 -21.29
C SER A 243 -5.65 13.80 -20.38
N LEU A 244 -5.39 12.64 -20.97
CA LEU A 244 -4.94 11.43 -20.28
C LEU A 244 -4.13 10.56 -21.25
N ILE A 245 -2.90 10.21 -20.88
CA ILE A 245 -2.10 9.22 -21.62
C ILE A 245 -1.43 8.22 -20.66
N ALA A 246 -1.09 7.05 -21.19
CA ALA A 246 -0.09 6.18 -20.59
C ALA A 246 1.23 6.93 -20.41
N SER A 247 1.87 6.77 -19.26
CA SER A 247 3.12 7.45 -18.95
C SER A 247 4.23 7.09 -19.92
N THR A 248 4.93 8.13 -20.37
CA THR A 248 6.12 8.06 -21.20
C THR A 248 7.40 8.28 -20.40
N ARG A 249 7.30 8.53 -19.08
CA ARG A 249 8.39 8.97 -18.21
C ARG A 249 8.59 8.01 -17.04
N TYR A 250 9.84 7.61 -16.80
CA TYR A 250 10.20 6.81 -15.64
C TYR A 250 10.23 7.67 -14.36
N TRP A 251 9.28 7.46 -13.45
CA TRP A 251 9.30 8.03 -12.11
C TRP A 251 9.20 6.97 -11.01
N LEU A 252 8.30 5.99 -11.16
CA LEU A 252 8.09 4.89 -10.21
C LEU A 252 9.16 3.79 -10.32
N THR A 253 9.32 3.18 -11.49
CA THR A 253 10.40 2.21 -11.75
C THR A 253 11.24 2.63 -12.94
N THR A 254 12.20 1.78 -13.31
CA THR A 254 13.06 1.94 -14.49
C THR A 254 12.82 0.85 -15.54
N GLU A 255 11.80 0.01 -15.35
CA GLU A 255 11.53 -1.15 -16.21
C GLU A 255 10.48 -0.84 -17.29
N SER A 256 9.39 -0.19 -16.88
CA SER A 256 8.34 0.32 -17.76
C SER A 256 7.89 1.69 -17.22
N PRO A 257 7.72 2.71 -18.08
CA PRO A 257 7.19 4.00 -17.63
C PRO A 257 5.67 3.91 -17.42
N THR A 258 4.97 3.08 -18.21
CA THR A 258 3.51 2.99 -18.31
C THR A 258 2.85 2.18 -17.19
N TYR A 259 3.58 1.27 -16.56
CA TYR A 259 3.11 0.50 -15.43
C TYR A 259 4.30 0.04 -14.60
N ASP A 260 4.06 -0.25 -13.33
CA ASP A 260 4.99 -1.05 -12.54
C ASP A 260 4.22 -2.10 -11.73
N ALA A 261 4.64 -3.34 -11.90
CA ALA A 261 4.09 -4.50 -11.21
C ALA A 261 5.09 -4.97 -10.16
N ARG A 262 4.58 -5.51 -9.05
CA ARG A 262 5.36 -6.31 -8.10
C ARG A 262 4.91 -7.74 -8.16
N THR A 263 5.86 -8.66 -8.07
CA THR A 263 5.58 -10.09 -8.23
C THR A 263 6.04 -10.91 -7.03
N MET A 264 5.41 -12.06 -6.82
CA MET A 264 5.84 -13.02 -5.78
C MET A 264 7.26 -13.57 -6.01
N ALA A 265 7.90 -13.34 -7.16
CA ALA A 265 9.25 -13.83 -7.44
C ALA A 265 10.35 -13.09 -6.65
N GLU A 266 10.13 -11.81 -6.34
CA GLU A 266 11.13 -10.94 -5.72
C GLU A 266 11.21 -11.11 -4.20
N LEU A 267 10.06 -11.30 -3.55
CA LEU A 267 9.95 -11.42 -2.10
C LEU A 267 10.81 -12.57 -1.53
N PRO A 268 10.81 -13.80 -2.07
CA PRO A 268 11.69 -14.88 -1.61
C PRO A 268 13.19 -14.63 -1.82
N LEU A 269 13.59 -13.67 -2.66
CA LEU A 269 14.99 -13.29 -2.84
C LEU A 269 15.42 -12.31 -1.75
N LEU A 270 14.58 -11.31 -1.44
CA LEU A 270 14.78 -10.39 -0.33
C LEU A 270 14.80 -11.11 1.02
N LEU A 271 13.82 -11.98 1.27
CA LEU A 271 13.71 -12.78 2.52
C LEU A 271 14.82 -13.81 2.70
N LYS A 272 15.62 -14.11 1.66
CA LYS A 272 16.83 -14.95 1.75
C LYS A 272 18.11 -14.16 2.00
N ARG A 273 18.12 -12.86 1.74
CA ARG A 273 19.32 -12.02 1.90
C ARG A 273 19.58 -11.74 3.37
N ASP A 274 18.52 -11.38 4.10
CA ASP A 274 18.62 -10.93 5.48
C ASP A 274 18.10 -12.01 6.46
N PRO A 275 18.67 -12.15 7.67
CA PRO A 275 18.30 -13.18 8.63
C PRO A 275 17.00 -12.82 9.38
N TYR A 276 15.86 -12.89 8.69
CA TYR A 276 14.55 -12.70 9.31
C TYR A 276 14.23 -13.81 10.34
N ARG A 277 13.75 -13.41 11.52
CA ARG A 277 13.19 -14.31 12.53
C ARG A 277 11.75 -14.66 12.18
N ILE A 278 11.50 -15.93 11.89
CA ILE A 278 10.15 -16.48 11.83
C ILE A 278 9.70 -16.76 13.27
N LEU A 279 8.54 -16.23 13.66
CA LEU A 279 7.92 -16.53 14.94
C LEU A 279 7.13 -17.83 14.84
N SER A 280 7.17 -18.65 15.89
CA SER A 280 6.29 -19.80 16.05
C SER A 280 4.85 -19.36 16.34
N LEU A 281 3.88 -20.23 16.06
CA LEU A 281 2.46 -19.98 16.38
C LEU A 281 2.28 -19.65 17.88
N ALA A 282 2.96 -20.38 18.76
CA ALA A 282 2.90 -20.15 20.21
C ALA A 282 3.52 -18.80 20.64
N GLU A 283 4.54 -18.29 19.92
CA GLU A 283 5.04 -16.93 20.14
C GLU A 283 4.03 -15.89 19.64
N ILE A 284 3.41 -16.09 18.47
CA ILE A 284 2.38 -15.18 17.93
C ILE A 284 1.18 -15.10 18.88
N GLU A 285 0.66 -16.25 19.32
CA GLU A 285 -0.43 -16.32 20.31
C GLU A 285 -0.05 -15.64 21.63
N ALA A 286 1.16 -15.88 22.14
CA ALA A 286 1.63 -15.24 23.37
C ALA A 286 1.84 -13.72 23.22
N ILE A 287 2.29 -13.24 22.06
CA ILE A 287 2.41 -11.80 21.76
C ILE A 287 1.01 -11.17 21.74
N VAL A 288 0.05 -11.78 21.03
CA VAL A 288 -1.32 -11.27 20.94
C VAL A 288 -2.00 -11.27 22.30
N GLU A 289 -1.82 -12.31 23.12
CA GLU A 289 -2.33 -12.32 24.50
C GLU A 289 -1.64 -11.28 25.39
N ALA A 290 -0.34 -11.04 25.20
CA ALA A 290 0.41 -10.07 25.98
C ALA A 290 0.13 -8.61 25.62
N ILE A 291 -0.34 -8.30 24.39
CA ILE A 291 -0.65 -6.92 23.89
C ILE A 291 -1.54 -6.12 24.84
#